data_AF-A0A014MP86-F1
#
_entry.id   AF-A0A014MP86-F1
#
_cell.length_a   1.000
_cell.length_b   1.000
_cell.length_c   1.000
_cell.angle_alpha   90.00
_cell.angle_beta   90.00
_cell.angle_gamma   90.00
#
_symmetry.space_group_name_H-M   'P 1'
#
loop_
_entity.id
_entity.type
_entity.pdbx_description
1 polymer ?
#
loop_
_entity_poly.entity_id
_entity_poly.type
_entity_poly.pdbx_seq_one_letter_code
_entity_poly.pdbx_strand_id
1 'polypeptide(L)' 'MHADGSWARASATWIDPPTVHQGGPRRLWTVLERIRHRLNAEGGLPIYGSRVRITPDGVCHFTRGKWSASYG' A
#
# COMPACT_ATOMS: atom_id res chain seq x y z
N MET A 1 -10.10 5.08 10.66
CA MET A 1 -9.45 3.91 11.28
C MET A 1 -9.74 2.71 10.38
N HIS A 2 -8.81 1.77 10.22
CA HIS A 2 -9.06 0.55 9.43
C HIS A 2 -9.98 -0.40 10.20
N ALA A 3 -10.73 -1.26 9.50
CA ALA A 3 -11.74 -2.14 10.11
C ALA A 3 -11.17 -3.09 11.18
N ASP A 4 -9.89 -3.46 11.06
CA ASP A 4 -9.18 -4.29 12.05
C ASP A 4 -8.59 -3.50 13.23
N GLY A 5 -8.97 -2.23 13.40
CA GLY A 5 -8.47 -1.35 14.46
C GLY A 5 -7.10 -0.72 14.17
N SER A 6 -6.47 -1.02 13.02
CA SER A 6 -5.20 -0.41 12.65
C SER A 6 -5.35 1.08 12.34
N TRP A 7 -4.35 1.86 12.74
CA TRP A 7 -4.31 3.29 12.49
C TRP A 7 -2.88 3.81 12.36
N ALA A 8 -2.74 4.92 11.64
CA ALA A 8 -1.53 5.72 11.60
C ALA A 8 -1.91 7.20 11.46
N ARG A 9 -1.12 8.09 12.05
CA ARG A 9 -1.25 9.54 11.97
C ARG A 9 0.15 10.14 11.87
N ALA A 10 0.37 10.95 10.84
CA ALA A 10 1.55 11.76 10.68
C ALA A 10 1.22 13.23 11.00
N SER A 11 2.12 13.92 11.69
CA SER A 11 2.03 15.36 11.96
C SER A 11 3.37 16.01 11.75
N ALA A 12 3.39 17.15 11.05
CA ALA A 12 4.57 17.93 10.75
C ALA A 12 4.21 19.42 10.71
N THR A 13 5.22 20.26 10.88
CA THR A 13 5.13 21.70 10.58
C THR A 13 5.87 21.96 9.26
N TRP A 14 5.18 22.54 8.29
CA TRP A 14 5.76 22.88 6.98
C TRP A 14 6.50 21.71 6.30
N ILE A 15 7.84 21.78 6.12
CA ILE A 15 8.65 20.71 5.51
C ILE A 15 9.39 19.84 6.54
N ASP A 16 9.14 20.04 7.83
CA ASP A 16 9.82 19.25 8.86
C ASP A 16 9.50 17.76 8.68
N PRO A 17 10.45 16.86 9.00
CA PRO A 17 10.17 15.43 9.02
C PRO A 17 8.95 15.13 9.90
N PRO A 18 7.97 14.36 9.42
CA PRO A 18 6.77 14.10 10.18
C PRO A 18 7.06 13.21 11.39
N THR A 19 6.48 13.57 12.54
CA THR A 19 6.32 12.63 13.64
C THR A 19 5.14 11.71 13.33
N VAL A 20 5.34 10.40 13.47
CA VAL A 20 4.35 9.39 13.11
C VAL A 20 3.96 8.56 14.32
N HIS A 21 2.66 8.54 14.61
CA HIS A 21 2.06 7.63 15.57
C HIS A 21 1.26 6.56 14.83
N GLN A 22 1.40 5.30 15.23
CA GLN A 22 0.64 4.19 14.64
C GLN A 22 0.39 3.07 15.64
N GLY A 23 -0.69 2.33 15.45
CA GLY A 23 -1.08 1.23 16.32
C GLY A 23 -2.05 0.27 15.66
N GLY A 24 -2.37 -0.81 16.38
CA GLY A 24 -3.19 -1.92 15.90
C GLY A 24 -2.40 -3.01 15.14
N PRO A 25 -3.09 -4.02 14.60
CA PRO A 25 -2.46 -5.21 14.02
C PRO A 25 -1.58 -4.93 12.80
N ARG A 26 -1.92 -3.91 11.99
CA ARG A 26 -1.15 -3.51 10.80
C ARG A 26 -0.39 -2.22 11.08
N ARG A 27 0.88 -2.18 10.67
CA ARG A 27 1.71 -0.97 10.64
C ARG A 27 1.44 -0.17 9.37
N LEU A 28 0.30 0.54 9.35
CA LEU A 28 -0.22 1.20 8.14
C LEU A 28 0.77 2.23 7.55
N TRP A 29 1.52 2.96 8.38
CA TRP A 29 2.54 3.89 7.89
C TRP A 29 3.66 3.16 7.14
N THR A 30 4.15 2.04 7.70
CA THR A 30 5.18 1.23 7.05
C THR A 30 4.71 0.68 5.70
N VAL A 31 3.43 0.28 5.61
CA VAL A 31 2.83 -0.16 4.34
C VAL A 31 2.78 0.98 3.33
N LEU A 32 2.32 2.17 3.75
CA LEU A 32 2.29 3.36 2.91
C LEU A 32 3.68 3.74 2.41
N GLU A 33 4.68 3.74 3.30
CA GLU A 33 6.06 4.08 2.95
C GLU A 33 6.64 3.11 1.92
N ARG A 34 6.36 1.81 2.03
CA ARG A 34 6.75 0.83 1.01
C ARG A 34 6.14 1.15 -0.36
N ILE A 35 4.87 1.56 -0.38
CA ILE A 35 4.18 1.94 -1.63
C ILE A 35 4.79 3.22 -2.20
N ARG A 36 4.97 4.25 -1.37
CA ARG A 36 5.56 5.55 -1.73
C ARG A 36 6.98 5.40 -2.26
N HIS A 37 7.83 4.65 -1.57
CA HIS A 37 9.19 4.38 -2.00
C HIS A 37 9.22 3.77 -3.40
N ARG A 38 8.35 2.79 -3.67
CA ARG A 38 8.27 2.15 -4.98
C ARG A 38 7.74 3.08 -6.06
N LEU A 39 6.69 3.84 -5.78
CA LEU A 39 6.17 4.85 -6.70
C LEU A 39 7.26 5.85 -7.10
N ASN A 40 8.02 6.35 -6.12
CA ASN A 40 9.10 7.31 -6.37
C ASN A 40 10.26 6.70 -7.15
N ALA A 41 10.59 5.43 -6.91
CA ALA A 41 11.71 4.75 -7.58
C ALA A 41 11.36 4.28 -9.00
N GLU A 42 10.14 3.80 -9.24
CA GLU A 42 9.72 3.18 -10.50
C GLU A 42 8.81 4.09 -11.35
N GLY A 43 8.39 5.24 -10.84
CA GLY A 43 7.48 6.17 -11.52
C GLY A 43 6.03 5.68 -11.61
N GLY A 44 5.69 4.57 -10.96
CA GLY A 44 4.34 4.01 -11.00
C GLY A 44 4.10 2.94 -9.95
N LEU A 45 2.82 2.63 -9.71
CA LEU A 45 2.43 1.52 -8.85
C LEU A 45 2.52 0.18 -9.61
N PRO A 46 2.79 -0.93 -8.91
CA PRO A 46 2.97 -2.24 -9.56
C PRO A 46 1.69 -2.76 -10.23
N ILE A 47 0.54 -2.26 -9.82
CA ILE A 47 -0.75 -2.57 -10.42
C ILE A 47 -0.80 -2.09 -11.89
N TYR A 48 -0.14 -0.97 -12.20
CA TYR A 48 -0.03 -0.47 -13.56
C TYR A 48 0.90 -1.38 -14.37
N GLY A 49 0.38 -1.92 -15.48
CA GLY A 49 1.08 -2.91 -16.30
C GLY A 49 1.28 -4.26 -15.62
N SER A 50 0.47 -4.60 -14.60
CA SER A 50 0.40 -5.96 -14.09
C SER A 50 -0.41 -6.87 -15.02
N ARG A 51 -0.06 -8.15 -15.07
CA ARG A 51 -0.92 -9.17 -15.68
C ARG A 51 -2.05 -9.47 -14.72
N VAL A 52 -3.29 -9.42 -15.21
CA VAL A 52 -4.50 -9.70 -14.43
C VAL A 52 -5.12 -11.02 -14.90
N ARG A 53 -5.44 -11.89 -13.95
CA ARG A 53 -6.30 -13.07 -14.14
C ARG A 53 -7.54 -12.88 -13.30
N ILE A 54 -8.72 -12.91 -13.91
CA ILE A 54 -10.01 -12.81 -13.22
C ILE A 54 -10.61 -14.22 -13.14
N THR A 55 -10.99 -14.65 -11.95
CA THR A 55 -11.68 -15.93 -11.74
C THR A 55 -13.20 -15.80 -11.94
N PRO A 56 -13.94 -16.91 -12.14
CA PRO A 56 -15.39 -16.84 -12.35
C PRO A 56 -16.20 -16.22 -11.20
N ASP A 57 -15.68 -16.31 -9.97
CA ASP A 57 -16.23 -15.67 -8.76
C ASP A 57 -15.86 -14.18 -8.64
N GLY A 58 -15.15 -13.61 -9.62
CA GLY A 58 -14.83 -12.19 -9.71
C GLY A 58 -13.52 -11.78 -9.05
N VAL A 59 -12.78 -12.71 -8.43
CA VAL A 59 -11.49 -12.40 -7.80
C VAL A 59 -10.44 -12.08 -8.87
N CYS A 60 -9.85 -10.89 -8.75
CA CYS A 60 -8.76 -10.43 -9.59
C CYS A 60 -7.43 -10.80 -8.96
N HIS A 61 -6.59 -11.55 -9.67
CA HIS A 61 -5.22 -11.84 -9.30
C HIS A 61 -4.25 -11.05 -10.17
N PHE A 62 -3.42 -10.24 -9.55
CA PHE A 62 -2.46 -9.35 -10.21
C PHE A 62 -1.04 -9.88 -10.03
N THR A 63 -0.23 -9.81 -11.09
CA THR A 63 1.20 -10.19 -11.04
C THR A 63 2.07 -9.22 -11.84
N ARG A 64 3.24 -8.84 -11.28
CA ARG A 64 4.26 -8.03 -11.97
C ARG A 64 5.65 -8.32 -11.37
N GLY A 65 6.49 -9.05 -12.10
CA GLY A 65 7.78 -9.52 -11.58
C GLY A 65 7.58 -10.31 -10.28
N LYS A 66 8.27 -9.90 -9.20
CA LYS A 66 8.14 -10.52 -7.86
C LYS A 66 6.93 -10.01 -7.05
N TRP A 67 6.12 -9.10 -7.60
CA TRP A 67 4.95 -8.56 -6.90
C TRP A 67 3.67 -9.28 -7.33
N SER A 68 2.81 -9.54 -6.36
CA SER A 68 1.46 -10.07 -6.57
C SER A 68 0.47 -9.44 -5.59
N ALA A 69 -0.80 -9.43 -5.99
CA ALA A 69 -1.93 -9.02 -5.15
C ALA A 69 -3.21 -9.74 -5.58
N SER A 70 -4.22 -9.76 -4.71
CA SER A 70 -5.56 -10.23 -5.05
C SER A 70 -6.62 -9.29 -4.50
N TYR A 71 -7.71 -9.12 -5.25
CA TYR A 71 -8.83 -8.25 -4.89
C TYR A 71 -10.13 -8.88 -5.38
N GLY A 72 -11.11 -9.04 -4.48
CA GLY A 72 -12.39 -9.70 -4.75
C GLY A 72 -13.02 -10.15 -3.45
#